data_AF-A0A950VJ04-F1
#
_entry.id   AF-A0A950VJ04-F1
#
_cell.length_a   1.000
_cell.length_b   1.000
_cell.length_c   1.000
_cell.angle_alpha   90.00
_cell.angle_beta   90.00
_cell.angle_gamma   90.00
#
_symmetry.space_group_name_H-M   'P 1'
#
loop_
_entity.id
_entity.type
_entity.pdbx_description
1 polymer ?
#
loop_
_entity_poly.entity_id
_entity_poly.type
_entity_poly.pdbx_seq_one_letter_code
_entity_poly.pdbx_strand_id
1 'polypeptide(L)'
;HVVWSASRRGWVGAHELYPGEMIQVAGNVVAPVEGARRVVGRIEVFGIEVEYFHNYFVGTGDNAMLVHNGPECLVRPKDAEGNPLPYGFKSAEEYRAFTAKLKSGLPEGTQPLFQGSSVTGTSFKTGEPFDVGRKSDFDIALVHDETFLQALDLGAKAKDGTRIGPLNQAQMEALGLLNVQQELAAMAGRPVKFMLFDSTESALQRPSIWVR
;
A
#
# COMPACT_ATOMS: atom_id res chain seq x y z
N HIS A 1 -3.19 21.49 5.97
CA HIS A 1 -2.99 20.78 4.69
C HIS A 1 -1.52 20.40 4.57
N VAL A 2 -1.22 19.35 3.80
CA VAL A 2 0.14 18.83 3.62
C VAL A 2 0.64 19.20 2.21
N VAL A 3 1.92 19.57 2.09
CA VAL A 3 2.59 20.05 0.86
C VAL A 3 3.86 19.22 0.65
N TRP A 4 4.22 18.93 -0.60
CA TRP A 4 5.48 18.24 -0.89
C TRP A 4 6.67 19.22 -0.86
N SER A 5 7.59 19.02 0.09
CA SER A 5 8.86 19.72 0.16
C SER A 5 9.92 18.97 -0.65
N ALA A 6 10.43 19.61 -1.70
CA ALA A 6 11.57 19.10 -2.46
C ALA A 6 12.87 19.21 -1.66
N SER A 7 13.02 20.25 -0.82
CA SER A 7 14.16 20.42 0.08
C SER A 7 14.27 19.28 1.10
N ARG A 8 13.15 18.88 1.71
CA ARG A 8 13.11 17.81 2.71
C ARG A 8 12.83 16.43 2.12
N ARG A 9 12.52 16.36 0.82
CA ARG A 9 12.14 15.15 0.08
C ARG A 9 10.98 14.42 0.76
N GLY A 10 9.96 15.16 1.17
CA GLY A 10 8.85 14.61 1.92
C GLY A 10 7.66 15.55 2.07
N TRP A 11 6.56 14.96 2.53
CA TRP A 11 5.33 15.65 2.86
C TRP A 11 5.47 16.41 4.19
N VAL A 12 5.17 17.71 4.19
CA VAL A 12 5.24 18.57 5.37
C VAL A 12 3.92 19.30 5.57
N GLY A 13 3.58 19.64 6.81
CA GLY A 13 2.47 20.54 7.08
C GLY A 13 2.72 21.90 6.45
N ALA A 14 1.72 22.50 5.82
CA ALA A 14 1.83 23.85 5.25
C ALA A 14 2.24 24.91 6.31
N HIS A 15 1.98 24.64 7.59
CA HIS A 15 2.36 25.49 8.71
C HIS A 15 3.86 25.39 9.09
N GLU A 16 4.58 24.41 8.53
CA GLU A 16 6.00 24.15 8.80
C GLU A 16 6.92 24.71 7.70
N LEU A 17 6.34 25.20 6.59
CA LEU A 17 7.09 25.79 5.48
C LEU A 17 7.72 27.11 5.91
N TYR A 18 8.96 27.32 5.49
CA TYR A 18 9.69 28.57 5.71
C TYR A 18 10.12 29.23 4.40
N PRO A 19 10.34 30.56 4.38
CA PRO A 19 10.80 31.26 3.18
C PRO A 19 12.09 30.66 2.61
N GLY A 20 12.12 30.44 1.29
CA GLY A 20 13.24 29.82 0.57
C GLY A 20 13.20 28.29 0.53
N GLU A 21 12.29 27.62 1.25
CA GLU A 21 12.09 26.18 1.10
C GLU A 21 11.57 25.84 -0.31
N MET A 22 12.17 24.85 -0.96
CA MET A 22 11.77 24.44 -2.31
C MET A 22 10.60 23.46 -2.24
N ILE A 23 9.50 23.79 -2.89
CA ILE A 23 8.30 22.97 -2.99
C ILE A 23 8.05 22.53 -4.43
N GLN A 24 7.36 21.40 -4.60
CA GLN A 24 6.95 20.94 -5.92
C GLN A 24 5.74 21.76 -6.41
N VAL A 25 5.85 22.29 -7.64
CA VAL A 25 4.78 23.01 -8.32
C VAL A 25 4.43 22.34 -9.67
N ALA A 26 3.37 22.83 -10.31
CA ALA A 26 2.86 22.32 -11.58
C ALA A 26 3.94 22.28 -12.67
N GLY A 27 3.78 21.39 -13.65
CA GLY A 27 4.82 21.14 -14.66
C GLY A 27 6.01 20.33 -14.14
N ASN A 28 5.90 19.76 -12.93
CA ASN A 28 6.93 18.98 -12.27
C ASN A 28 8.24 19.76 -12.01
N VAL A 29 8.15 21.08 -11.79
CA VAL A 29 9.27 21.93 -11.41
C VAL A 29 9.22 22.31 -9.92
N VAL A 30 10.32 22.85 -9.40
CA VAL A 30 10.42 23.30 -8.02
C VAL A 30 10.45 24.83 -7.93
N ALA A 31 9.78 25.40 -6.94
CA ALA A 31 9.76 26.83 -6.69
C ALA A 31 10.01 27.13 -5.21
N PRO A 32 10.63 28.28 -4.87
CA PRO A 32 10.82 28.68 -3.48
C PRO A 32 9.52 29.18 -2.87
N VAL A 33 9.28 28.87 -1.59
CA VAL A 33 8.27 29.55 -0.79
C VAL A 33 8.71 31.00 -0.58
N GLU A 34 7.98 31.97 -1.12
CA GLU A 34 8.29 33.40 -0.91
C GLU A 34 7.97 33.83 0.53
N GLY A 35 6.92 33.26 1.11
CA GLY A 35 6.52 33.52 2.48
C GLY A 35 5.29 32.71 2.89
N ALA A 36 5.07 32.62 4.20
CA ALA A 36 3.90 31.99 4.79
C ALA A 36 3.30 32.93 5.83
N ARG A 37 1.96 33.06 5.83
CA ARG A 37 1.23 33.87 6.81
C ARG A 37 0.05 33.08 7.36
N ARG A 38 -0.06 33.04 8.68
CA ARG A 38 -1.26 32.50 9.34
C ARG A 38 -2.38 33.51 9.22
N VAL A 39 -3.50 33.09 8.62
CA VAL A 39 -4.73 33.89 8.57
C VAL A 39 -5.65 33.39 9.68
N VAL A 40 -6.03 34.28 10.59
CA VAL A 40 -6.92 33.97 11.72
C VAL A 40 -8.33 34.39 11.38
N GLY A 41 -9.30 33.51 11.65
CA GLY A 41 -10.72 33.77 11.41
C GLY A 41 -11.43 32.50 10.98
N ARG A 42 -12.77 32.58 10.90
CA ARG A 42 -13.57 31.52 10.30
C ARG A 42 -13.52 31.71 8.78
N ILE A 43 -12.86 30.79 8.09
CA ILE A 43 -12.67 30.81 6.64
C ILE A 43 -13.36 29.57 6.10
N GLU A 44 -14.19 29.75 5.07
CA GLU A 44 -14.73 28.63 4.32
C GLU A 44 -13.60 27.99 3.52
N VAL A 45 -13.44 26.68 3.66
CA VAL A 45 -12.39 25.90 2.99
C VAL A 45 -13.03 24.78 2.21
N PHE A 46 -12.41 24.44 1.09
CA PHE A 46 -12.83 23.36 0.20
C PHE A 46 -11.75 22.29 0.16
N GLY A 47 -12.17 21.03 0.11
CA GLY A 47 -11.31 19.88 -0.17
C GLY A 47 -11.84 19.15 -1.40
N ILE A 48 -10.94 18.57 -2.19
CA ILE A 48 -11.29 17.67 -3.29
C ILE A 48 -10.68 16.30 -3.03
N GLU A 49 -11.52 15.27 -3.05
CA GLU A 49 -11.03 13.90 -2.97
C GLU A 49 -10.45 13.43 -4.31
N VAL A 50 -9.14 13.22 -4.31
CA VAL A 50 -8.44 12.53 -5.39
C VAL A 50 -8.16 11.12 -4.92
N GLU A 51 -8.93 10.16 -5.41
CA GLU A 51 -9.04 8.82 -4.83
C GLU A 51 -7.78 7.94 -5.01
N TYR A 52 -6.90 8.28 -5.94
CA TYR A 52 -5.79 7.41 -6.33
C TYR A 52 -4.43 7.88 -5.84
N PHE A 53 -4.02 9.07 -6.26
CA PHE A 53 -2.73 9.64 -5.87
C PHE A 53 -2.82 10.43 -4.57
N HIS A 54 -4.05 10.75 -4.15
CA HIS A 54 -4.35 11.61 -2.99
C HIS A 54 -3.58 12.93 -2.99
N ASN A 55 -3.11 13.36 -4.15
CA ASN A 55 -2.41 14.60 -4.35
C ASN A 55 -2.90 15.28 -5.62
N TYR A 56 -2.83 16.61 -5.60
CA TYR A 56 -3.27 17.47 -6.68
C TYR A 56 -2.54 18.79 -6.60
N PHE A 57 -2.53 19.53 -7.71
CA PHE A 57 -1.99 20.88 -7.73
C PHE A 57 -3.08 21.89 -7.34
N VAL A 58 -2.80 22.72 -6.33
CA VAL A 58 -3.71 23.80 -5.86
C VAL A 58 -3.10 25.16 -6.17
N GLY A 59 -3.90 26.04 -6.78
CA GLY A 59 -3.49 27.37 -7.20
C GLY A 59 -3.79 27.57 -8.68
N THR A 60 -3.10 28.51 -9.31
CA THR A 60 -3.29 28.83 -10.72
C THR A 60 -1.96 28.90 -11.45
N GLY A 61 -1.95 28.49 -12.72
CA GLY A 61 -0.77 28.50 -13.58
C GLY A 61 0.39 27.66 -13.04
N ASP A 62 1.61 28.09 -13.37
CA ASP A 62 2.86 27.37 -13.05
C ASP A 62 3.19 27.35 -11.55
N ASN A 63 2.51 28.19 -10.75
CA ASN A 63 2.71 28.28 -9.30
C ASN A 63 1.76 27.37 -8.50
N ALA A 64 0.93 26.56 -9.16
CA ALA A 64 0.06 25.64 -8.44
C ALA A 64 0.89 24.61 -7.66
N MET A 65 0.65 24.50 -6.35
CA MET A 65 1.46 23.72 -5.42
C MET A 65 0.99 22.28 -5.36
N LEU A 66 1.92 21.31 -5.33
CA LEU A 66 1.57 19.92 -5.08
C LEU A 66 1.18 19.72 -3.61
N VAL A 67 -0.10 19.45 -3.37
CA VAL A 67 -0.64 19.20 -2.04
C VAL A 67 -1.20 17.79 -1.92
N HIS A 68 -1.30 17.29 -0.70
CA HIS A 68 -1.89 15.99 -0.40
C HIS A 68 -3.23 16.14 0.33
N ASN A 69 -4.25 15.38 -0.05
CA ASN A 69 -5.64 15.46 0.39
C ASN A 69 -5.88 15.02 1.86
N GLY A 70 -5.18 15.66 2.79
CA GLY A 70 -5.27 15.43 4.23
C GLY A 70 -4.15 14.53 4.79
N PRO A 71 -3.91 14.58 6.10
CA PRO A 71 -3.08 13.60 6.80
C PRO A 71 -3.77 12.23 6.93
N GLU A 72 -5.01 12.10 6.46
CA GLU A 72 -5.88 10.95 6.69
C GLU A 72 -5.46 9.72 5.88
N CYS A 73 -4.73 9.89 4.77
CA CYS A 73 -4.05 8.76 4.11
C CYS A 73 -2.78 8.29 4.84
N LEU A 74 -2.38 8.97 5.94
CA LEU A 74 -1.42 8.44 6.92
C LEU A 74 -2.13 7.61 8.00
N VAL A 75 -3.45 7.71 8.13
CA VAL A 75 -4.24 6.98 9.11
C VAL A 75 -4.86 5.77 8.43
N ARG A 76 -4.19 4.62 8.55
CA ARG A 76 -4.74 3.36 8.06
C ARG A 76 -6.13 3.16 8.68
N PRO A 77 -7.17 2.85 7.89
CA PRO A 77 -8.46 2.46 8.44
C PRO A 77 -8.25 1.35 9.46
N LYS A 78 -9.12 1.24 10.45
CA LYS A 78 -9.01 0.24 11.52
C LYS A 78 -10.06 -0.85 11.35
N ASP A 79 -9.73 -2.07 11.77
CA ASP A 79 -10.73 -3.13 11.94
C ASP A 79 -11.68 -2.81 13.12
N ALA A 80 -12.67 -3.68 13.34
CA ALA A 80 -13.65 -3.53 14.41
C ALA A 80 -12.99 -3.52 15.81
N GLU A 81 -11.83 -4.15 15.95
CA GLU A 81 -11.02 -4.21 17.16
C GLU A 81 -10.03 -3.04 17.29
N GLY A 82 -10.05 -2.08 16.37
CA GLY A 82 -9.22 -0.88 16.40
C GLY A 82 -7.78 -1.07 15.88
N ASN A 83 -7.45 -2.22 15.31
CA ASN A 83 -6.14 -2.49 14.72
C ASN A 83 -6.05 -1.87 13.34
N PRO A 84 -4.93 -1.22 13.01
CA PRO A 84 -4.77 -0.58 11.73
C PRO A 84 -4.66 -1.64 10.61
N LEU A 85 -5.45 -1.50 9.55
CA LEU A 85 -5.47 -2.37 8.37
C LEU A 85 -4.20 -2.22 7.52
N PRO A 86 -3.86 -3.16 6.63
CA PRO A 86 -2.82 -2.94 5.62
C PRO A 86 -3.09 -1.68 4.78
N TYR A 87 -2.04 -1.02 4.32
CA TYR A 87 -2.16 0.06 3.34
C TYR A 87 -2.81 -0.47 2.06
N GLY A 88 -3.55 0.40 1.37
CA GLY A 88 -4.19 0.12 0.09
C GLY A 88 -5.68 -0.22 0.15
N PHE A 89 -6.25 -0.31 1.36
CA PHE A 89 -7.70 -0.37 1.59
C PHE A 89 -8.25 1.00 2.00
N LYS A 90 -9.41 1.36 1.46
CA LYS A 90 -10.12 2.61 1.75
C LYS A 90 -10.99 2.51 2.99
N SER A 91 -11.46 1.30 3.33
CA SER A 91 -12.34 1.07 4.47
C SER A 91 -12.20 -0.34 5.05
N ALA A 92 -12.70 -0.52 6.28
CA ALA A 92 -12.84 -1.83 6.89
C ALA A 92 -13.78 -2.76 6.12
N GLU A 93 -14.76 -2.20 5.41
CA GLU A 93 -15.68 -2.98 4.58
C GLU A 93 -14.99 -3.55 3.34
N GLU A 94 -14.19 -2.73 2.65
CA GLU A 94 -13.39 -3.19 1.51
C GLU A 94 -12.41 -4.29 1.93
N TYR A 95 -11.72 -4.09 3.07
CA TYR A 95 -10.85 -5.10 3.64
C TYR A 95 -11.59 -6.39 3.95
N ARG A 96 -12.74 -6.33 4.63
CA ARG A 96 -13.56 -7.49 4.96
C ARG A 96 -14.04 -8.25 3.73
N ALA A 97 -14.46 -7.54 2.68
CA ALA A 97 -14.86 -8.18 1.42
C ALA A 97 -13.68 -8.89 0.76
N PHE A 98 -12.51 -8.22 0.71
CA PHE A 98 -11.29 -8.80 0.18
C PHE A 98 -10.85 -10.06 0.96
N THR A 99 -10.81 -9.99 2.29
CA THR A 99 -10.35 -11.12 3.12
C THR A 99 -11.34 -12.28 3.12
N ALA A 100 -12.64 -12.02 3.06
CA ALA A 100 -13.66 -13.05 2.88
C ALA A 100 -13.50 -13.78 1.54
N LYS A 101 -13.22 -13.04 0.46
CA LYS A 101 -12.94 -13.64 -0.86
C LYS A 101 -11.63 -14.43 -0.87
N LEU A 102 -10.58 -13.88 -0.25
CA LEU A 102 -9.29 -14.55 -0.12
C LEU A 102 -9.46 -15.89 0.60
N LYS A 103 -10.08 -15.89 1.79
CA LYS A 103 -10.29 -17.11 2.58
C LYS A 103 -11.15 -18.14 1.87
N SER A 104 -12.21 -17.73 1.18
CA SER A 104 -13.10 -18.67 0.49
C SER A 104 -12.49 -19.28 -0.78
N GLY A 105 -11.48 -18.65 -1.37
CA GLY A 105 -10.75 -19.17 -2.53
C GLY A 105 -9.46 -19.91 -2.21
N LEU A 106 -9.05 -19.97 -0.94
CA LEU A 106 -7.85 -20.69 -0.51
C LEU A 106 -8.19 -22.11 -0.01
N PRO A 107 -7.24 -23.05 -0.06
CA PRO A 107 -7.39 -24.35 0.59
C PRO A 107 -7.73 -24.22 2.07
N GLU A 108 -8.55 -25.14 2.59
CA GLU A 108 -8.93 -25.16 4.00
C GLU A 108 -7.68 -25.23 4.90
N GLY A 109 -7.68 -24.50 6.02
CA GLY A 109 -6.53 -24.44 6.93
C GLY A 109 -5.40 -23.51 6.48
N THR A 110 -5.46 -22.95 5.27
CA THR A 110 -4.48 -21.93 4.84
C THR A 110 -4.54 -20.71 5.75
N GLN A 111 -3.37 -20.25 6.20
CA GLN A 111 -3.23 -19.04 6.98
C GLN A 111 -2.63 -17.90 6.13
N PRO A 112 -3.44 -16.90 5.73
CA PRO A 112 -2.95 -15.78 4.94
C PRO A 112 -2.43 -14.63 5.81
N LEU A 113 -1.36 -13.98 5.37
CA LEU A 113 -0.82 -12.76 5.98
C LEU A 113 -0.50 -11.72 4.89
N PHE A 114 -0.84 -10.46 5.12
CA PHE A 114 -0.28 -9.36 4.33
C PHE A 114 1.19 -9.19 4.67
N GLN A 115 2.01 -8.90 3.66
CA GLN A 115 3.44 -8.64 3.79
C GLN A 115 3.89 -7.46 2.94
N GLY A 116 5.15 -7.07 3.15
CA GLY A 116 5.84 -6.12 2.30
C GLY A 116 5.34 -4.70 2.47
N SER A 117 5.25 -3.98 1.35
CA SER A 117 5.00 -2.54 1.39
C SER A 117 3.61 -2.17 1.92
N SER A 118 2.61 -3.06 1.80
CA SER A 118 1.28 -2.87 2.38
C SER A 118 1.27 -2.93 3.90
N VAL A 119 2.31 -3.49 4.52
CA VAL A 119 2.46 -3.55 5.98
C VAL A 119 3.33 -2.40 6.48
N THR A 120 4.46 -2.17 5.84
CA THR A 120 5.46 -1.18 6.27
C THR A 120 5.16 0.24 5.82
N GLY A 121 4.35 0.41 4.78
CA GLY A 121 4.10 1.71 4.14
C GLY A 121 5.21 2.16 3.18
N THR A 122 6.24 1.33 2.95
CA THR A 122 7.39 1.69 2.12
C THR A 122 7.90 0.48 1.34
N SER A 123 8.30 0.70 0.09
CA SER A 123 8.95 -0.29 -0.76
C SER A 123 10.31 -0.70 -0.19
N PHE A 124 10.52 -2.00 0.03
CA PHE A 124 11.82 -2.52 0.45
C PHE A 124 12.91 -2.34 -0.63
N LYS A 125 12.53 -2.30 -1.91
CA LYS A 125 13.49 -2.20 -3.03
C LYS A 125 13.93 -0.77 -3.29
N THR A 126 13.00 0.17 -3.24
CA THR A 126 13.21 1.55 -3.70
C THR A 126 13.19 2.57 -2.56
N GLY A 127 12.69 2.21 -1.38
CA GLY A 127 12.46 3.15 -0.29
C GLY A 127 11.29 4.11 -0.53
N GLU A 128 10.57 3.95 -1.65
CA GLU A 128 9.44 4.81 -1.99
C GLU A 128 8.23 4.50 -1.10
N PRO A 129 7.53 5.52 -0.60
CA PRO A 129 6.29 5.32 0.14
C PRO A 129 5.24 4.53 -0.65
N PHE A 130 4.34 3.87 0.06
CA PHE A 130 3.23 3.14 -0.52
C PHE A 130 2.31 4.10 -1.28
N ASP A 131 2.05 3.77 -2.55
CA ASP A 131 1.15 4.48 -3.46
C ASP A 131 1.52 5.95 -3.77
N VAL A 132 2.77 6.35 -3.54
CA VAL A 132 3.29 7.66 -3.95
C VAL A 132 3.98 7.55 -5.32
N GLY A 133 3.36 8.12 -6.35
CA GLY A 133 3.90 8.12 -7.72
C GLY A 133 3.83 6.76 -8.45
N ARG A 134 3.21 5.75 -7.83
CA ARG A 134 3.04 4.39 -8.37
C ARG A 134 1.84 3.68 -7.75
N LYS A 135 1.43 2.55 -8.31
CA LYS A 135 0.53 1.60 -7.63
C LYS A 135 1.33 0.49 -6.99
N SER A 136 1.19 0.32 -5.69
CA SER A 136 1.81 -0.79 -4.95
C SER A 136 0.95 -2.03 -5.04
N ASP A 137 1.61 -3.17 -5.08
CA ASP A 137 1.03 -4.51 -5.02
C ASP A 137 0.70 -4.94 -3.59
N PHE A 138 -0.12 -5.98 -3.49
CA PHE A 138 -0.31 -6.75 -2.27
C PHE A 138 0.50 -8.02 -2.32
N ASP A 139 1.48 -8.12 -1.43
CA ASP A 139 2.16 -9.38 -1.15
C ASP A 139 1.37 -10.13 -0.06
N ILE A 140 0.88 -11.33 -0.37
CA ILE A 140 0.18 -12.21 0.57
C ILE A 140 1.02 -13.47 0.78
N ALA A 141 1.46 -13.67 2.01
CA ALA A 141 2.04 -14.91 2.47
C ALA A 141 0.92 -15.92 2.76
N LEU A 142 1.07 -17.14 2.26
CA LEU A 142 0.18 -18.26 2.52
C LEU A 142 0.99 -19.34 3.25
N VAL A 143 0.55 -19.71 4.44
CA VAL A 143 1.11 -20.84 5.18
C VAL A 143 0.11 -21.98 5.06
N HIS A 144 0.50 -23.04 4.37
CA HIS A 144 -0.28 -24.26 4.19
C HIS A 144 0.64 -25.40 3.72
N ASP A 145 0.89 -26.37 4.60
CA ASP A 145 1.90 -27.41 4.41
C ASP A 145 1.71 -28.18 3.08
N GLU A 146 0.48 -28.62 2.79
CA GLU A 146 0.18 -29.40 1.58
C GLU A 146 0.42 -28.57 0.31
N THR A 147 0.00 -27.31 0.29
CA THR A 147 0.22 -26.44 -0.88
C THR A 147 1.70 -26.09 -1.06
N PHE A 148 2.45 -25.94 0.03
CA PHE A 148 3.89 -25.72 -0.03
C PHE A 148 4.62 -26.94 -0.63
N LEU A 149 4.30 -28.14 -0.14
CA LEU A 149 4.87 -29.40 -0.65
C LEU A 149 4.47 -29.65 -2.11
N GLN A 150 3.20 -29.46 -2.45
CA GLN A 150 2.72 -29.59 -3.83
C GLN A 150 3.46 -28.64 -4.78
N ALA A 151 3.76 -27.41 -4.35
CA ALA A 151 4.54 -26.49 -5.15
C ALA A 151 5.96 -27.01 -5.42
N LEU A 152 6.62 -27.62 -4.42
CA LEU A 152 7.94 -28.25 -4.60
C LEU A 152 7.89 -29.43 -5.57
N ASP A 153 6.87 -30.28 -5.46
CA ASP A 153 6.67 -31.43 -6.36
C ASP A 153 6.43 -30.99 -7.81
N LEU A 154 5.79 -29.83 -7.99
CA LEU A 154 5.62 -29.17 -9.29
C LEU A 154 6.88 -28.44 -9.78
N GLY A 155 8.01 -28.58 -9.07
CA GLY A 155 9.31 -28.03 -9.45
C GLY A 155 9.55 -26.59 -9.02
N ALA A 156 8.72 -26.02 -8.13
CA ALA A 156 9.02 -24.74 -7.53
C ALA A 156 10.26 -24.86 -6.61
N LYS A 157 11.04 -23.77 -6.53
CA LYS A 157 12.24 -23.72 -5.69
C LYS A 157 11.96 -22.90 -4.44
N ALA A 158 12.13 -23.53 -3.29
CA ALA A 158 12.16 -22.80 -2.02
C ALA A 158 13.47 -22.02 -1.91
N LYS A 159 13.35 -20.72 -1.62
CA LYS A 159 14.44 -19.87 -1.18
C LYS A 159 14.70 -20.15 0.29
N ASP A 160 15.97 -20.40 0.63
CA ASP A 160 16.44 -20.68 1.99
C ASP A 160 15.69 -21.84 2.68
N GLY A 161 15.08 -22.74 1.90
CA GLY A 161 14.29 -23.87 2.37
C GLY A 161 12.86 -23.55 2.83
N THR A 162 12.53 -22.28 3.07
CA THR A 162 11.31 -21.91 3.83
C THR A 162 10.27 -21.11 3.06
N ARG A 163 10.63 -20.58 1.88
CA ARG A 163 9.76 -19.67 1.12
C ARG A 163 9.75 -19.95 -0.37
N ILE A 164 8.58 -20.04 -0.98
CA ILE A 164 8.41 -20.08 -2.44
C ILE A 164 7.75 -18.79 -2.92
N GLY A 165 8.30 -18.20 -3.98
CA GLY A 165 7.62 -17.15 -4.75
C GLY A 165 8.26 -15.75 -4.71
N PRO A 166 7.63 -14.77 -5.40
CA PRO A 166 6.22 -14.78 -5.85
C PRO A 166 5.88 -15.92 -6.82
N LEU A 167 4.71 -16.54 -6.65
CA LEU A 167 4.23 -17.58 -7.57
C LEU A 167 3.99 -16.97 -8.96
N ASN A 168 4.43 -17.68 -10.00
CA ASN A 168 4.12 -17.31 -11.38
C ASN A 168 2.76 -17.89 -11.81
N GLN A 169 2.27 -17.51 -12.99
CA GLN A 169 0.96 -17.93 -13.49
C GLN A 169 0.80 -19.46 -13.57
N ALA A 170 1.79 -20.17 -14.11
CA ALA A 170 1.73 -21.63 -14.23
C ALA A 170 1.68 -22.32 -12.86
N GLN A 171 2.44 -21.82 -11.88
CA GLN A 171 2.41 -22.30 -10.51
C GLN A 171 1.05 -22.03 -9.85
N MET A 172 0.49 -20.82 -10.02
CA MET A 172 -0.83 -20.48 -9.49
C MET A 172 -1.93 -21.35 -10.11
N GLU A 173 -1.85 -21.64 -11.41
CA GLU A 173 -2.81 -22.50 -12.10
C GLU A 173 -2.73 -23.94 -11.60
N ALA A 174 -1.52 -24.51 -11.52
CA ALA A 174 -1.32 -25.87 -11.05
C ALA A 174 -1.72 -26.08 -9.56
N LEU A 175 -1.66 -25.02 -8.75
CA LEU A 175 -2.09 -25.04 -7.34
C LEU A 175 -3.56 -24.64 -7.15
N GLY A 176 -4.29 -24.33 -8.22
CA GLY A 176 -5.69 -23.87 -8.13
C GLY A 176 -5.88 -22.46 -7.54
N LEU A 177 -4.81 -21.68 -7.42
CA LEU A 177 -4.80 -20.34 -6.80
C LEU A 177 -5.02 -19.21 -7.81
N LEU A 178 -4.94 -19.48 -9.12
CA LEU A 178 -4.98 -18.44 -10.15
C LEU A 178 -6.30 -17.67 -10.16
N ASN A 179 -7.44 -18.36 -10.07
CA ASN A 179 -8.75 -17.72 -10.14
C ASN A 179 -8.96 -16.73 -8.97
N VAL A 180 -8.70 -17.19 -7.73
CA VAL A 180 -8.82 -16.33 -6.55
C VAL A 180 -7.84 -15.15 -6.62
N GLN A 181 -6.61 -15.35 -7.11
CA GLN A 181 -5.65 -14.26 -7.26
C GLN A 181 -6.14 -13.19 -8.26
N GLN A 182 -6.72 -13.60 -9.39
CA GLN A 182 -7.24 -12.67 -10.41
C GLN A 182 -8.46 -11.89 -9.89
N GLU A 183 -9.39 -12.56 -9.21
CA GLU A 183 -10.55 -11.93 -8.60
C GLU A 183 -10.13 -10.90 -7.53
N LEU A 184 -9.17 -11.25 -6.67
CA LEU A 184 -8.63 -10.33 -5.67
C LEU A 184 -7.91 -9.13 -6.30
N ALA A 185 -7.13 -9.35 -7.37
CA ALA A 185 -6.46 -8.28 -8.10
C ALA A 185 -7.47 -7.33 -8.75
N ALA A 186 -8.57 -7.86 -9.29
CA ALA A 186 -9.67 -7.07 -9.82
C ALA A 186 -10.38 -6.26 -8.72
N MET A 187 -10.68 -6.88 -7.57
CA MET A 187 -11.32 -6.23 -6.42
C MET A 187 -10.47 -5.08 -5.87
N ALA A 188 -9.17 -5.30 -5.67
CA ALA A 188 -8.26 -4.28 -5.12
C ALA A 188 -7.77 -3.28 -6.17
N GLY A 189 -8.08 -3.53 -7.45
CA GLY A 189 -7.57 -2.79 -8.59
C GLY A 189 -6.04 -2.82 -8.75
N ARG A 190 -5.31 -3.62 -7.96
CA ARG A 190 -3.84 -3.65 -7.90
C ARG A 190 -3.33 -5.09 -8.01
N PRO A 191 -2.07 -5.31 -8.41
CA PRO A 191 -1.52 -6.65 -8.45
C PRO A 191 -1.54 -7.30 -7.06
N VAL A 192 -1.97 -8.55 -7.00
CA VAL A 192 -1.89 -9.41 -5.80
C VAL A 192 -0.88 -10.50 -6.10
N LYS A 193 0.07 -10.73 -5.19
CA LYS A 193 1.11 -11.75 -5.34
C LYS A 193 1.00 -12.71 -4.18
N PHE A 194 1.15 -14.00 -4.46
CA PHE A 194 1.19 -15.05 -3.46
C PHE A 194 2.61 -15.56 -3.25
N MET A 195 3.00 -15.69 -1.98
CA MET A 195 4.19 -16.41 -1.56
C MET A 195 3.75 -17.57 -0.68
N LEU A 196 4.36 -18.73 -0.84
CA LEU A 196 4.14 -19.85 0.07
C LEU A 196 5.25 -19.88 1.11
N PHE A 197 4.88 -20.24 2.33
CA PHE A 197 5.80 -20.44 3.44
C PHE A 197 5.57 -21.81 4.05
N ASP A 198 6.66 -22.44 4.49
CA ASP A 198 6.63 -23.73 5.16
C ASP A 198 6.02 -23.67 6.56
N SER A 199 5.98 -22.49 7.17
CA SER A 199 5.55 -22.28 8.54
C SER A 199 5.15 -20.83 8.79
N THR A 200 4.39 -20.62 9.86
CA THR A 200 4.06 -19.27 10.34
C THR A 200 5.29 -18.53 10.85
N GLU A 201 6.22 -19.26 11.49
CA GLU A 201 7.47 -18.70 11.99
C GLU A 201 8.30 -18.07 10.87
N SER A 202 8.48 -18.79 9.74
CA SER A 202 9.25 -18.28 8.61
C SER A 202 8.56 -17.13 7.88
N ALA A 203 7.22 -17.12 7.84
CA ALA A 203 6.45 -15.99 7.34
C ALA A 203 6.66 -14.74 8.21
N LEU A 204 6.59 -14.89 9.54
CA LEU A 204 6.69 -13.79 10.51
C LEU A 204 8.09 -13.20 10.69
N GLN A 205 9.14 -13.81 10.11
CA GLN A 205 10.47 -13.18 10.00
C GLN A 205 10.43 -11.87 9.18
N ARG A 206 9.30 -11.55 8.54
CA ARG A 206 9.06 -10.32 7.79
C ARG A 206 7.91 -9.54 8.43
N PRO A 207 7.89 -8.20 8.29
CA PRO A 207 6.73 -7.40 8.70
C PRO A 207 5.45 -7.95 8.08
N SER A 208 4.54 -8.41 8.93
CA SER A 208 3.33 -9.13 8.52
C SER A 208 2.12 -8.69 9.32
N ILE A 209 0.94 -8.73 8.69
CA ILE A 209 -0.36 -8.54 9.35
C ILE A 209 -1.23 -9.76 9.05
N TRP A 210 -1.77 -10.39 10.10
CA TRP A 210 -2.66 -11.53 9.97
C TRP A 210 -3.97 -11.15 9.27
N VAL A 211 -4.40 -12.01 8.35
CA VAL A 211 -5.75 -11.92 7.79
C VAL A 211 -6.74 -12.58 8.76
N ARG A 212 -7.45 -11.75 9.52
CA ARG A 212 -8.44 -12.17 10.52
C ARG A 212 -9.78 -12.55 9.94
#